data_AF-A0A962V9B1-F1
#
_entry.id   AF-A0A962V9B1-F1
#
_cell.length_a   1.000
_cell.length_b   1.000
_cell.length_c   1.000
_cell.angle_alpha   90.00
_cell.angle_beta   90.00
_cell.angle_gamma   90.00
#
_symmetry.space_group_name_H-M   'P 1'
#
loop_
_entity.id
_entity.type
_entity.pdbx_description
1 polymer ?
#
loop_
_entity_poly.entity_id
_entity_poly.type
_entity_poly.pdbx_seq_one_letter_code
_entity_poly.pdbx_strand_id
1 'polypeptide(L)'
;KFGSAEALCYAADVTGKGEGFGADLGLGSKRLTEKYGHPDLAMVVKGQEFPAYDARGIQGMGLTYATSNRGACHLRSYTVSSEVLGIPVKTDPLVTEGKADLVKAFQDATAIVDSSGLCVFTTFAWTLDDIQPQIAAACEGDWSIETLNEVGERIWNLERQFNLDAGLTAADDTLPKRL
;
A
#
# COMPACT_ATOMS: atom_id res chain seq x y z
N LYS A 1 -13.68 23.73 9.40
CA LYS A 1 -13.47 24.30 8.05
C LYS A 1 -12.08 23.93 7.56
N PHE A 2 -11.90 23.64 6.27
CA PHE A 2 -10.56 23.40 5.71
C PHE A 2 -9.63 24.60 5.92
N GLY A 3 -8.33 24.35 6.09
CA GLY A 3 -7.32 25.38 6.33
C GLY A 3 -7.21 25.89 7.77
N SER A 4 -7.88 25.26 8.75
CA SER A 4 -7.80 25.64 10.17
C SER A 4 -6.78 24.78 10.92
N ALA A 5 -5.67 25.39 11.34
CA ALA A 5 -4.66 24.73 12.18
C ALA A 5 -5.19 24.38 13.58
N GLU A 6 -6.02 25.25 14.15
CA GLU A 6 -6.69 25.02 15.43
C GLU A 6 -7.56 23.76 15.40
N ALA A 7 -8.38 23.59 14.35
CA ALA A 7 -9.23 22.42 14.20
C ALA A 7 -8.41 21.13 14.05
N LEU A 8 -7.26 21.17 13.36
CA LEU A 8 -6.35 20.04 13.23
C LEU A 8 -5.79 19.62 14.60
N CYS A 9 -5.23 20.57 15.36
CA CYS A 9 -4.66 20.31 16.68
C CYS A 9 -5.71 19.78 17.65
N TYR A 10 -6.90 20.42 17.68
CA TYR A 10 -8.01 19.97 18.51
C TYR A 10 -8.44 18.54 18.15
N ALA A 11 -8.67 18.26 16.87
CA ALA A 11 -9.10 16.94 16.40
C ALA A 11 -8.09 15.85 16.78
N ALA A 12 -6.79 16.10 16.61
CA ALA A 12 -5.74 15.16 16.98
C ALA A 12 -5.75 14.87 18.50
N ASP A 13 -5.84 15.90 19.34
CA ASP A 13 -5.83 15.75 20.80
C ASP A 13 -7.06 14.97 21.30
N VAL A 14 -8.27 15.35 20.88
CA VAL A 14 -9.49 14.67 21.34
C VAL A 14 -9.61 13.25 20.81
N THR A 15 -9.09 12.98 19.60
CA THR A 15 -9.03 11.62 19.04
C THR A 15 -8.10 10.75 19.89
N GLY A 16 -6.91 11.25 20.24
CA GLY A 16 -5.95 10.53 21.08
C GLY A 16 -6.49 10.21 22.47
N LYS A 17 -7.34 11.08 23.03
CA LYS A 17 -8.00 10.87 24.33
C LYS A 17 -9.29 10.05 24.24
N GLY A 18 -9.89 9.94 23.06
CA GLY A 18 -11.20 9.32 22.87
C GLY A 18 -12.36 10.09 23.52
N GLU A 19 -12.25 11.42 23.62
CA GLU A 19 -13.21 12.27 24.33
C GLU A 19 -14.16 12.99 23.36
N GLY A 20 -15.45 13.04 23.70
CA GLY A 20 -16.45 13.76 22.92
C GLY A 20 -16.47 13.34 21.44
N PHE A 21 -16.30 14.30 20.53
CA PHE A 21 -16.24 14.01 19.09
C PHE A 21 -14.98 13.22 18.68
N GLY A 22 -13.94 13.20 19.50
CA GLY A 22 -12.75 12.39 19.28
C GLY A 22 -13.01 10.88 19.29
N ALA A 23 -14.00 10.42 20.05
CA ALA A 23 -14.44 9.02 20.01
C ALA A 23 -14.96 8.62 18.61
N ASP A 24 -15.61 9.54 17.91
CA ASP A 24 -16.12 9.30 16.56
C ASP A 24 -14.99 9.36 15.52
N LEU A 25 -14.08 10.32 15.66
CA LEU A 25 -12.88 10.41 14.81
C LEU A 25 -12.01 9.15 14.92
N GLY A 26 -11.89 8.58 16.13
CA GLY A 26 -11.11 7.37 16.41
C GLY A 26 -11.63 6.10 15.73
N LEU A 27 -12.85 6.11 15.17
CA LEU A 27 -13.39 4.95 14.44
C LEU A 27 -12.72 4.72 13.07
N GLY A 28 -12.00 5.72 12.56
CA GLY A 28 -11.49 5.76 11.19
C GLY A 28 -12.52 6.29 10.19
N SER A 29 -12.06 6.74 9.02
CA SER A 29 -12.88 7.52 8.10
C SER A 29 -14.08 6.74 7.56
N LYS A 30 -13.92 5.44 7.26
CA LYS A 30 -15.00 4.56 6.79
C LYS A 30 -16.18 4.54 7.77
N ARG A 31 -15.90 4.18 9.03
CA ARG A 31 -16.94 4.02 10.07
C ARG A 31 -17.52 5.36 10.49
N LEU A 32 -16.70 6.41 10.53
CA LEU A 32 -17.17 7.76 10.82
C LEU A 32 -18.18 8.22 9.76
N THR A 33 -17.85 8.12 8.47
CA THR A 33 -18.75 8.60 7.42
C THR A 33 -19.99 7.73 7.28
N GLU A 34 -19.88 6.41 7.48
CA GLU A 34 -21.04 5.50 7.59
C GLU A 34 -21.97 5.90 8.73
N LYS A 35 -21.44 6.19 9.93
CA LYS A 35 -22.22 6.64 11.10
C LYS A 35 -23.05 7.89 10.78
N TYR A 36 -22.52 8.80 9.97
CA TYR A 36 -23.17 10.04 9.58
C TYR A 36 -23.94 9.96 8.25
N GLY A 37 -24.11 8.77 7.66
CA GLY A 37 -24.92 8.57 6.46
C GLY A 37 -24.29 9.05 5.14
N HIS A 38 -22.97 9.26 5.13
CA HIS A 38 -22.22 9.79 3.97
C HIS A 38 -21.01 8.93 3.59
N PRO A 39 -21.15 7.60 3.41
CA PRO A 39 -20.03 6.69 3.15
C PRO A 39 -19.19 7.07 1.93
N ASP A 40 -19.79 7.75 0.94
CA ASP A 40 -19.15 8.25 -0.28
C ASP A 40 -18.06 9.31 -0.04
N LEU A 41 -18.02 9.91 1.15
CA LEU A 41 -16.98 10.87 1.52
C LEU A 41 -15.67 10.21 1.97
N ALA A 42 -15.69 8.93 2.35
CA ALA A 42 -14.50 8.22 2.81
C ALA A 42 -13.57 7.90 1.63
N MET A 43 -12.36 8.46 1.67
CA MET A 43 -11.29 8.08 0.75
C MET A 43 -10.53 6.89 1.34
N VAL A 44 -11.05 5.69 1.10
CA VAL A 44 -10.48 4.42 1.60
C VAL A 44 -10.51 3.32 0.55
N VAL A 45 -9.61 2.34 0.67
CA VAL A 45 -9.76 1.00 0.06
C VAL A 45 -9.67 -0.02 1.18
N LYS A 46 -10.62 -0.96 1.23
CA LYS A 46 -10.75 -1.97 2.31
C LYS A 46 -10.77 -1.37 3.72
N GLY A 47 -11.23 -0.12 3.84
CA GLY A 47 -11.31 0.62 5.11
C GLY A 47 -10.02 1.33 5.55
N GLN A 48 -8.92 1.21 4.79
CA GLN A 48 -7.67 1.94 5.04
C GLN A 48 -7.65 3.26 4.25
N GLU A 49 -7.32 4.37 4.92
CA GLU A 49 -7.20 5.70 4.31
C GLU A 49 -6.09 5.79 3.27
N PHE A 50 -6.34 6.56 2.21
CA PHE A 50 -5.35 6.80 1.16
C PHE A 50 -4.12 7.57 1.68
N PRO A 51 -2.92 7.24 1.15
CA PRO A 51 -1.71 8.01 1.40
C PRO A 51 -1.59 9.20 0.44
N ALA A 52 -0.44 9.89 0.46
CA ALA A 52 -0.22 11.19 -0.17
C ALA A 52 -0.02 11.18 -1.70
N TYR A 53 -0.60 10.24 -2.45
CA TYR A 53 -0.49 10.20 -3.93
C TYR A 53 -1.85 10.02 -4.58
N ASP A 54 -2.20 10.94 -5.49
CA ASP A 54 -3.42 10.91 -6.26
C ASP A 54 -3.31 9.93 -7.44
N ALA A 55 -4.09 8.84 -7.39
CA ALA A 55 -4.05 7.77 -8.39
C ALA A 55 -4.42 8.23 -9.81
N ARG A 56 -5.14 9.36 -9.96
CA ARG A 56 -5.50 9.91 -11.28
C ARG A 56 -4.28 10.33 -12.10
N GLY A 57 -3.18 10.65 -11.42
CA GLY A 57 -1.91 11.00 -12.06
C GLY A 57 -0.88 9.88 -12.06
N ILE A 58 -1.17 8.71 -11.49
CA ILE A 58 -0.24 7.59 -11.31
C ILE A 58 -1.03 6.26 -11.33
N GLN A 59 -1.28 5.72 -12.53
CA GLN A 59 -2.18 4.58 -12.70
C GLN A 59 -1.70 3.30 -12.02
N GLY A 60 -0.39 3.04 -11.97
CA GLY A 60 0.14 1.90 -11.23
C GLY A 60 -0.16 1.99 -9.74
N MET A 61 -0.05 3.19 -9.16
CA MET A 61 -0.46 3.41 -7.76
C MET A 61 -1.95 3.20 -7.54
N GLY A 62 -2.80 3.58 -8.51
CA GLY A 62 -4.23 3.26 -8.49
C GLY A 62 -4.48 1.76 -8.37
N LEU A 63 -3.81 0.97 -9.21
CA LEU A 63 -3.90 -0.49 -9.16
C LEU A 63 -3.32 -1.06 -7.86
N THR A 64 -2.21 -0.50 -7.35
CA THR A 64 -1.66 -0.86 -6.03
C THR A 64 -2.68 -0.64 -4.92
N TYR A 65 -3.36 0.50 -4.88
CA TYR A 65 -4.34 0.78 -3.84
C TYR A 65 -5.52 -0.19 -3.90
N ALA A 66 -6.02 -0.48 -5.11
CA ALA A 66 -7.11 -1.43 -5.31
C ALA A 66 -6.72 -2.84 -4.85
N THR A 67 -5.51 -3.32 -5.17
CA THR A 67 -5.12 -4.73 -5.01
C THR A 67 -4.32 -5.05 -3.75
N SER A 68 -3.82 -4.04 -3.03
CA SER A 68 -3.04 -4.22 -1.80
C SER A 68 -3.78 -5.06 -0.75
N ASN A 69 -3.08 -6.05 -0.21
CA ASN A 69 -3.58 -6.96 0.83
C ASN A 69 -3.97 -6.28 2.15
N ARG A 70 -3.63 -5.00 2.35
CA ARG A 70 -3.98 -4.25 3.58
C ARG A 70 -4.80 -2.97 3.33
N GLY A 71 -5.40 -2.83 2.16
CA GLY A 71 -6.11 -1.62 1.74
C GLY A 71 -5.20 -0.56 1.14
N ALA A 72 -5.69 0.69 1.05
CA ALA A 72 -5.01 1.79 0.34
C ALA A 72 -3.64 2.11 0.95
N CYS A 73 -2.59 1.45 0.47
CA CYS A 73 -1.25 1.59 0.99
C CYS A 73 -0.24 1.67 -0.14
N HIS A 74 0.61 2.70 -0.10
CA HIS A 74 1.61 2.92 -1.13
C HIS A 74 2.86 2.06 -0.97
N LEU A 75 3.14 1.58 0.25
CA LEU A 75 4.37 0.85 0.53
C LEU A 75 4.33 -0.63 0.15
N ARG A 76 3.16 -1.19 -0.17
CA ARG A 76 3.09 -2.60 -0.62
C ARG A 76 3.41 -2.79 -2.09
N SER A 77 3.52 -1.69 -2.85
CA SER A 77 4.01 -1.64 -4.22
C SER A 77 4.19 -0.17 -4.62
N TYR A 78 5.36 0.39 -4.29
CA TYR A 78 5.63 1.82 -4.43
C TYR A 78 5.99 2.19 -5.88
N THR A 79 5.03 2.03 -6.81
CA THR A 79 5.24 2.26 -8.24
C THR A 79 5.56 3.72 -8.58
N VAL A 80 5.35 4.67 -7.66
CA VAL A 80 5.88 6.05 -7.75
C VAL A 80 7.38 6.05 -8.08
N SER A 81 8.15 5.08 -7.57
CA SER A 81 9.57 5.00 -7.89
C SER A 81 9.79 4.86 -9.41
N SER A 82 9.04 4.00 -10.10
CA SER A 82 9.15 3.83 -11.55
C SER A 82 8.43 4.94 -12.30
N GLU A 83 7.20 5.22 -11.92
CA GLU A 83 6.27 6.10 -12.65
C GLU A 83 6.62 7.58 -12.54
N VAL A 84 7.26 7.99 -11.44
CA VAL A 84 7.66 9.38 -11.18
C VAL A 84 9.18 9.51 -11.17
N LEU A 85 9.88 8.73 -10.34
CA LEU A 85 11.31 8.90 -10.08
C LEU A 85 12.22 8.23 -11.13
N GLY A 86 11.69 7.27 -11.90
CA GLY A 86 12.44 6.53 -12.91
C GLY A 86 13.26 5.34 -12.39
N ILE A 87 12.95 4.82 -11.20
CA ILE A 87 13.69 3.75 -10.52
C ILE A 87 12.84 2.47 -10.42
N PRO A 88 13.33 1.31 -10.86
CA PRO A 88 14.60 1.10 -11.58
C PRO A 88 14.55 1.54 -13.05
N VAL A 89 13.34 1.65 -13.62
CA VAL A 89 13.10 2.10 -15.01
C VAL A 89 11.93 3.07 -15.01
N LYS A 90 12.03 4.13 -15.82
CA LYS A 90 10.94 5.09 -16.01
C LYS A 90 9.80 4.50 -16.82
N THR A 91 8.60 4.52 -16.25
CA THR A 91 7.35 4.18 -16.95
C THR A 91 6.43 5.40 -17.03
N ASP A 92 5.57 5.45 -18.05
CA ASP A 92 4.59 6.52 -18.20
C ASP A 92 3.45 6.32 -17.17
N PRO A 93 3.19 7.28 -16.26
CA PRO A 93 2.15 7.14 -15.25
C PRO A 93 0.71 7.12 -15.78
N LEU A 94 0.48 7.52 -17.04
CA LEU A 94 -0.86 7.66 -17.63
C LEU A 94 -1.22 6.53 -18.60
N VAL A 95 -0.33 5.56 -18.80
CA VAL A 95 -0.54 4.39 -19.66
C VAL A 95 -0.86 3.17 -18.80
N THR A 96 -1.95 2.47 -19.13
CA THR A 96 -2.40 1.27 -18.41
C THR A 96 -1.61 0.01 -18.78
N GLU A 97 -1.14 -0.07 -20.02
CA GLU A 97 -0.38 -1.21 -20.52
C GLU A 97 0.90 -1.43 -19.70
N GLY A 98 1.15 -2.69 -19.31
CA GLY A 98 2.30 -3.09 -18.48
C GLY A 98 2.19 -2.75 -16.98
N LYS A 99 1.14 -2.05 -16.52
CA LYS A 99 1.00 -1.69 -15.10
C LYS A 99 0.73 -2.87 -14.19
N ALA A 100 0.04 -3.90 -14.68
CA ALA A 100 -0.20 -5.12 -13.90
C ALA A 100 1.13 -5.82 -13.55
N ASP A 101 2.01 -5.99 -14.53
CA ASP A 101 3.32 -6.62 -14.34
C ASP A 101 4.20 -5.77 -13.43
N LEU A 102 4.20 -4.44 -13.63
CA LEU A 102 4.92 -3.51 -12.77
C LEU A 102 4.46 -3.62 -11.31
N VAL A 103 3.15 -3.58 -11.06
CA VAL A 103 2.58 -3.65 -9.72
C VAL A 103 2.92 -4.98 -9.07
N LYS A 104 2.72 -6.11 -9.76
CA LYS A 104 3.06 -7.45 -9.26
C LYS A 104 4.54 -7.56 -8.90
N ALA A 105 5.43 -7.13 -9.79
CA ALA A 105 6.88 -7.18 -9.52
C ALA A 105 7.26 -6.40 -8.27
N PHE A 106 6.66 -5.22 -8.07
CA PHE A 106 6.87 -4.42 -6.87
C PHE A 106 6.23 -5.04 -5.61
N GLN A 107 5.08 -5.69 -5.73
CA GLN A 107 4.42 -6.41 -4.62
C GLN A 107 5.31 -7.53 -4.10
N ASP A 108 5.79 -8.38 -5.01
CA ASP A 108 6.63 -9.53 -4.69
C ASP A 108 7.99 -9.08 -4.12
N ALA A 109 8.65 -8.10 -4.76
CA ALA A 109 9.93 -7.57 -4.28
C ALA A 109 9.81 -6.91 -2.90
N THR A 110 8.74 -6.14 -2.67
CA THR A 110 8.52 -5.50 -1.35
C THR A 110 8.26 -6.54 -0.27
N ALA A 111 7.56 -7.65 -0.58
CA ALA A 111 7.37 -8.74 0.37
C ALA A 111 8.70 -9.37 0.82
N ILE A 112 9.69 -9.47 -0.07
CA ILE A 112 11.04 -9.91 0.28
C ILE A 112 11.77 -8.90 1.15
N VAL A 113 11.72 -7.61 0.79
CA VAL A 113 12.36 -6.55 1.58
C VAL A 113 11.79 -6.53 3.01
N ASP A 114 10.47 -6.53 3.15
CA ASP A 114 9.78 -6.58 4.45
C ASP A 114 10.19 -7.82 5.26
N SER A 115 10.27 -8.99 4.61
CA SER A 115 10.61 -10.26 5.27
C SER A 115 12.07 -10.38 5.66
N SER A 116 12.96 -9.70 4.94
CA SER A 116 14.40 -9.65 5.27
C SER A 116 14.71 -8.80 6.52
N GLY A 117 13.75 -7.98 6.95
CA GLY A 117 13.95 -6.99 8.02
C GLY A 117 14.69 -5.73 7.60
N LEU A 118 15.00 -5.58 6.30
CA LEU A 118 15.61 -4.37 5.75
C LEU A 118 14.58 -3.25 5.57
N CYS A 119 15.05 -2.01 5.68
CA CYS A 119 14.22 -0.84 5.41
C CYS A 119 13.96 -0.70 3.90
N VAL A 120 12.71 -0.51 3.50
CA VAL A 120 12.32 -0.32 2.08
C VAL A 120 13.06 0.81 1.37
N PHE A 121 13.56 1.81 2.10
CA PHE A 121 14.33 2.91 1.50
C PHE A 121 15.68 2.50 0.92
N THR A 122 16.21 1.32 1.26
CA THR A 122 17.41 0.82 0.58
C THR A 122 17.15 0.61 -0.92
N THR A 123 15.90 0.37 -1.33
CA THR A 123 15.52 0.15 -2.73
C THR A 123 15.66 1.38 -3.64
N PHE A 124 15.96 2.56 -3.09
CA PHE A 124 16.38 3.72 -3.88
C PHE A 124 17.80 3.58 -4.44
N ALA A 125 18.57 2.62 -3.94
CA ALA A 125 19.94 2.34 -4.38
C ALA A 125 20.18 0.84 -4.69
N TRP A 126 19.44 -0.05 -4.03
CA TRP A 126 19.62 -1.50 -4.10
C TRP A 126 18.49 -2.18 -4.88
N THR A 127 18.83 -3.21 -5.64
CA THR A 127 17.86 -4.17 -6.19
C THR A 127 17.87 -5.45 -5.37
N LEU A 128 17.08 -6.45 -5.79
CA LEU A 128 17.19 -7.79 -5.22
C LEU A 128 18.59 -8.39 -5.41
N ASP A 129 19.34 -7.99 -6.45
CA ASP A 129 20.72 -8.45 -6.67
C ASP A 129 21.68 -7.98 -5.58
N ASP A 130 21.41 -6.84 -4.94
CA ASP A 130 22.19 -6.33 -3.80
C ASP A 130 21.73 -6.95 -2.47
N ILE A 131 20.44 -7.27 -2.34
CA ILE A 131 19.85 -7.83 -1.12
C ILE A 131 20.12 -9.34 -1.00
N GLN A 132 20.06 -10.05 -2.12
CA GLN A 132 20.26 -11.50 -2.21
C GLN A 132 21.55 -12.00 -1.52
N PRO A 133 22.75 -11.45 -1.79
CA PRO A 133 23.97 -11.94 -1.16
C PRO A 133 23.98 -11.70 0.35
N GLN A 134 23.26 -10.70 0.84
CA GLN A 134 23.13 -10.42 2.27
C GLN A 134 22.26 -11.50 2.95
N ILE A 135 21.13 -11.87 2.34
CA ILE A 135 20.28 -12.97 2.81
C ILE A 135 21.04 -14.30 2.77
N ALA A 136 21.70 -14.60 1.64
CA ALA A 136 22.44 -15.85 1.46
C ALA A 136 23.61 -16.00 2.44
N ALA A 137 24.25 -14.90 2.86
CA ALA A 137 25.31 -14.93 3.85
C ALA A 137 24.80 -15.10 5.30
N ALA A 138 23.57 -14.65 5.58
CA ALA A 138 23.00 -14.64 6.93
C ALA A 138 22.11 -15.85 7.24
N CYS A 139 21.51 -16.46 6.22
CA CYS A 139 20.51 -17.51 6.36
C CYS A 139 20.96 -18.81 5.71
N GLU A 140 20.68 -19.94 6.36
CA GLU A 140 20.87 -21.26 5.76
C GLU A 140 19.88 -21.48 4.59
N GLY A 141 20.29 -22.25 3.57
CA GLY A 141 19.45 -22.62 2.43
C GLY A 141 19.94 -22.05 1.09
N ASP A 142 19.19 -22.37 0.03
CA ASP A 142 19.37 -21.77 -1.29
C ASP A 142 18.53 -20.50 -1.38
N TRP A 143 19.22 -19.37 -1.57
CA TRP A 143 18.62 -18.05 -1.67
C TRP A 143 18.93 -17.43 -3.03
N SER A 144 18.81 -18.19 -4.12
CA SER A 144 18.91 -17.64 -5.48
C SER A 144 17.88 -16.53 -5.73
N ILE A 145 18.10 -15.68 -6.74
CA ILE A 145 17.14 -14.64 -7.15
C ILE A 145 15.78 -15.25 -7.54
N GLU A 146 15.79 -16.41 -8.20
CA GLU A 146 14.57 -17.16 -8.54
C GLU A 146 13.81 -17.56 -7.27
N THR A 147 14.52 -18.13 -6.29
CA THR A 147 13.93 -18.49 -4.99
C THR A 147 13.36 -17.28 -4.26
N LEU A 148 14.05 -16.13 -4.28
CA LEU A 148 13.53 -14.90 -3.67
C LEU A 148 12.24 -14.42 -4.36
N ASN A 149 12.18 -14.42 -5.69
CA ASN A 149 10.97 -14.05 -6.40
C ASN A 149 9.80 -14.98 -6.06
N GLU A 150 10.03 -16.29 -6.02
CA GLU A 150 9.01 -17.27 -5.62
C GLU A 150 8.54 -17.07 -4.17
N VAL A 151 9.45 -16.73 -3.25
CA VAL A 151 9.12 -16.46 -1.85
C VAL A 151 8.27 -15.19 -1.73
N GLY A 152 8.60 -14.13 -2.47
CA GLY A 152 7.83 -12.88 -2.49
C GLY A 152 6.40 -13.11 -2.97
N GLU A 153 6.25 -13.81 -4.10
CA GLU A 153 4.95 -14.21 -4.64
C GLU A 153 4.18 -15.10 -3.65
N ARG A 154 4.85 -16.05 -3.01
CA ARG A 154 4.22 -16.94 -2.01
C ARG A 154 3.69 -16.16 -0.82
N ILE A 155 4.46 -15.22 -0.28
CA ILE A 155 4.03 -14.36 0.84
C ILE A 155 2.80 -13.57 0.42
N TRP A 156 2.83 -12.92 -0.75
CA TRP A 156 1.70 -12.15 -1.24
C TRP A 156 0.42 -12.99 -1.38
N ASN A 157 0.55 -14.21 -1.92
CA ASN A 157 -0.56 -15.13 -2.08
C ASN A 157 -1.07 -15.69 -0.74
N LEU A 158 -0.21 -15.93 0.24
CA LEU A 158 -0.62 -16.36 1.59
C LEU A 158 -1.42 -15.28 2.31
N GLU A 159 -0.97 -14.03 2.23
CA GLU A 159 -1.73 -12.88 2.75
C GLU A 159 -3.07 -12.72 2.03
N ARG A 160 -3.08 -12.91 0.69
CA ARG A 160 -4.32 -12.85 -0.08
C ARG A 160 -5.27 -13.97 0.31
N GLN A 161 -4.77 -15.19 0.51
CA GLN A 161 -5.58 -16.32 0.96
C GLN A 161 -6.19 -16.05 2.33
N PHE A 162 -5.40 -15.52 3.27
CA PHE A 162 -5.92 -15.09 4.57
C PHE A 162 -7.09 -14.09 4.42
N ASN A 163 -6.95 -13.10 3.54
CA ASN A 163 -8.03 -12.14 3.28
C ASN A 163 -9.27 -12.77 2.65
N LEU A 164 -9.08 -13.70 1.69
CA LEU A 164 -10.19 -14.44 1.08
C LEU A 164 -10.94 -15.28 2.13
N ASP A 165 -10.21 -15.95 3.01
CA ASP A 165 -10.76 -16.73 4.13
C ASP A 165 -11.50 -15.83 5.13
N ALA A 166 -11.05 -14.58 5.29
CA ALA A 166 -11.71 -13.54 6.09
C ALA A 166 -12.91 -12.89 5.39
N GLY A 167 -13.26 -13.31 4.17
CA GLY A 167 -14.45 -12.88 3.43
C GLY A 167 -14.20 -11.76 2.40
N LEU A 168 -12.95 -11.39 2.14
CA LEU A 168 -12.61 -10.46 1.08
C LEU A 168 -12.89 -11.08 -0.30
N THR A 169 -13.33 -10.27 -1.25
CA THR A 169 -13.62 -10.70 -2.62
C THR A 169 -13.01 -9.75 -3.64
N ALA A 170 -13.07 -10.12 -4.92
CA ALA A 170 -12.69 -9.22 -6.01
C ALA A 170 -13.52 -7.91 -6.03
N ALA A 171 -14.71 -7.89 -5.43
CA ALA A 171 -15.50 -6.67 -5.32
C ALA A 171 -14.88 -5.62 -4.38
N ASP A 172 -13.99 -6.04 -3.48
CA ASP A 172 -13.26 -5.17 -2.56
C ASP A 172 -11.97 -4.60 -3.18
N ASP A 173 -11.59 -5.07 -4.37
CA ASP A 173 -10.44 -4.57 -5.14
C ASP A 173 -10.88 -3.43 -6.07
N THR A 174 -11.35 -2.34 -5.48
CA THR A 174 -11.87 -1.17 -6.21
C THR A 174 -11.38 0.14 -5.61
N LEU A 175 -11.57 1.24 -6.34
CA LEU A 175 -11.27 2.60 -5.90
C LEU A 175 -12.59 3.35 -5.58
N PRO A 176 -12.56 4.34 -4.66
CA PRO A 176 -13.68 5.25 -4.48
C PRO A 176 -14.03 5.97 -5.78
N LYS A 177 -15.32 6.23 -6.03
CA LYS A 177 -15.83 6.90 -7.25
C LYS A 177 -15.19 8.25 -7.61
N ARG A 178 -14.50 8.88 -6.65
CA ARG A 178 -13.81 10.16 -6.85
C ARG A 178 -12.51 10.00 -7.66
N LEU A 179 -11.95 8.78 -7.70
CA LEU A 179 -10.73 8.42 -8.43
C LEU A 179 -11.06 7.79 -9.78
#